data_AF-A0A6A2REF4-F1
#
_entry.id   AF-A0A6A2REF4-F1
#
_cell.length_a   1.000
_cell.length_b   1.000
_cell.length_c   1.000
_cell.angle_alpha   90.00
_cell.angle_beta   90.00
_cell.angle_gamma   90.00
#
_symmetry.space_group_name_H-M   'P 1'
#
loop_
_entity.id
_entity.type
_entity.pdbx_description
1 polymer ?
#
loop_
_entity_poly.entity_id
_entity_poly.type
_entity_poly.pdbx_seq_one_letter_code
_entity_poly.pdbx_strand_id
1 'polypeptide(L)'
;MKDIILQCACCHKEITDLSAAGWRNGERRSFECPECGCRAKVEAEVWLKLSSDAEETWRELYRLVRRSACETWFDSDGALRVYGADDLGGRELAALWIAPEHGYEEAAGLHVTVDGGPVPVSVYAGMEPEAAAKAIWERIEAIRRKEPGQ
;
A
#
# COMPACT_ATOMS: atom_id res chain seq x y z
N MET A 1 3.54 5.19 15.82
CA MET A 1 4.07 6.36 15.07
C MET A 1 4.21 7.51 16.06
N LYS A 2 5.16 8.44 15.85
CA LYS A 2 5.16 9.70 16.61
C LYS A 2 4.18 10.65 15.92
N ASP A 3 3.29 11.26 16.68
CA ASP A 3 2.32 12.21 16.16
C ASP A 3 3.04 13.43 15.56
N ILE A 4 2.68 13.80 14.33
CA ILE A 4 3.25 14.96 13.65
C ILE A 4 2.19 16.06 13.71
N ILE A 5 2.18 16.79 14.83
CA ILE A 5 1.18 17.82 15.09
C ILE A 5 1.56 19.13 14.40
N LEU A 6 0.68 19.62 13.53
CA LEU A 6 0.75 20.98 13.00
C LEU A 6 0.13 21.95 14.01
N GLN A 7 0.92 22.92 14.48
CA GLN A 7 0.48 23.92 15.45
C GLN A 7 0.52 25.34 14.86
N CYS A 8 -0.40 26.19 15.29
CA CYS A 8 -0.39 27.60 14.94
C CYS A 8 0.85 28.28 15.54
N ALA A 9 1.64 28.96 14.71
CA ALA A 9 2.81 29.71 15.19
C ALA A 9 2.46 30.90 16.10
N CYS A 10 1.21 31.42 16.02
CA CYS A 10 0.79 32.60 16.78
C CYS A 10 0.21 32.25 18.16
N CYS A 11 -0.63 31.22 18.25
CA CYS A 11 -1.32 30.86 19.50
C CYS A 11 -0.96 29.46 20.02
N HIS A 12 -0.07 28.74 19.34
CA HIS A 12 0.36 27.37 19.63
C HIS A 12 -0.77 26.33 19.69
N LYS A 13 -2.00 26.70 19.32
CA LYS A 13 -3.12 25.77 19.18
C LYS A 13 -2.81 24.74 18.10
N GLU A 14 -3.09 23.49 18.41
CA GLU A 14 -3.11 22.41 17.43
C GLU A 14 -4.12 22.68 16.32
N ILE A 15 -3.66 22.56 15.07
CA ILE A 15 -4.45 22.72 13.86
C ILE A 15 -4.91 21.35 13.37
N THR A 16 -3.99 20.39 13.25
CA THR A 16 -4.27 19.00 12.87
C THR A 16 -3.10 18.09 13.24
N ASP A 17 -3.39 16.81 13.44
CA ASP A 17 -2.38 15.76 13.38
C ASP A 17 -2.16 15.34 11.91
N LEU A 18 -0.95 15.54 11.40
CA LEU A 18 -0.57 15.15 10.04
C LEU A 18 -0.44 13.63 9.91
N SER A 19 -0.25 12.89 11.00
CA SER A 19 -0.16 11.42 11.00
C SER A 19 -1.51 10.74 10.79
N ALA A 20 -2.62 11.37 11.16
CA ALA A 20 -3.97 10.78 11.04
C ALA A 20 -4.71 11.14 9.74
N ALA A 21 -4.20 12.11 8.97
CA ALA A 21 -5.02 12.83 7.99
C ALA A 21 -5.16 12.20 6.59
N GLY A 22 -4.83 10.92 6.39
CA GLY A 22 -5.06 10.23 5.11
C GLY A 22 -4.47 10.96 3.90
N TRP A 23 -3.16 11.23 3.95
CA TRP A 23 -2.43 11.95 2.90
C TRP A 23 -2.16 11.06 1.69
N ARG A 24 -2.16 11.66 0.50
CA ARG A 24 -1.46 11.11 -0.67
C ARG A 24 -0.02 11.62 -0.71
N ASN A 25 0.89 10.85 -1.29
CA ASN A 25 2.28 11.27 -1.40
C ASN A 25 2.42 12.57 -2.21
N GLY A 26 3.13 13.56 -1.67
CA GLY A 26 3.33 14.87 -2.29
C GLY A 26 2.08 15.75 -2.27
N GLU A 27 1.02 15.34 -1.57
CA GLU A 27 -0.19 16.15 -1.45
C GLU A 27 0.09 17.41 -0.62
N ARG A 28 -0.42 18.54 -1.11
CA ARG A 28 -0.41 19.83 -0.43
C ARG A 28 -1.82 20.17 0.05
N ARG A 29 -1.96 20.50 1.35
CA ARG A 29 -3.21 21.01 1.91
C ARG A 29 -2.94 22.29 2.70
N SER A 30 -3.83 23.26 2.57
CA SER A 30 -3.79 24.49 3.35
C SER A 30 -4.65 24.34 4.60
N PHE A 31 -4.15 24.81 5.74
CA PHE A 31 -4.87 24.83 7.00
C PHE A 31 -4.99 26.24 7.55
N GLU A 32 -6.08 26.46 8.29
CA GLU A 32 -6.36 27.70 8.98
C GLU A 32 -6.39 27.44 10.49
N CYS A 33 -5.90 28.39 11.29
CA CYS A 33 -5.98 28.26 12.74
C CYS A 33 -7.44 28.41 13.20
N PRO A 34 -7.95 27.47 14.02
CA PRO A 34 -9.35 27.51 14.47
C PRO A 34 -9.66 28.62 15.49
N GLU A 35 -8.65 29.21 16.14
CA GLU A 35 -8.86 30.03 17.35
C GLU A 35 -8.47 31.50 17.15
N CYS A 36 -7.25 31.80 16.66
CA CYS A 36 -6.73 33.17 16.75
C CYS A 36 -6.96 34.03 15.49
N GLY A 37 -7.65 33.50 14.47
CA GLY A 37 -7.99 34.24 13.25
C GLY A 37 -6.77 34.76 12.48
N CYS A 38 -5.58 34.22 12.74
CA CYS A 38 -4.38 34.58 11.99
C CYS A 38 -4.61 34.21 10.52
N ARG A 39 -4.70 35.22 9.65
CA ARG A 39 -4.96 35.06 8.19
C ARG A 39 -3.85 34.35 7.42
N ALA A 40 -2.78 33.93 8.11
CA ALA A 40 -1.72 33.14 7.52
C ALA A 40 -2.20 31.70 7.35
N LYS A 41 -2.63 31.37 6.12
CA LYS A 41 -2.80 29.98 5.70
C LYS A 41 -1.45 29.29 5.77
N VAL A 42 -1.38 28.17 6.47
CA VAL A 42 -0.18 27.32 6.46
C VAL A 42 -0.42 26.21 5.46
N GLU A 43 0.43 26.10 4.45
CA GLU A 43 0.43 24.97 3.55
C GLU A 43 1.38 23.91 4.09
N ALA A 44 0.85 22.70 4.27
CA ALA A 44 1.66 21.53 4.56
C ALA A 44 1.72 20.63 3.33
N GLU A 45 2.92 20.15 3.04
CA GLU A 45 3.20 19.13 2.04
C GLU A 45 3.74 17.90 2.76
N VAL A 46 3.14 16.74 2.50
CA VAL A 46 3.54 15.48 3.13
C VAL A 46 4.20 14.57 2.10
N TRP A 47 5.42 14.14 2.40
CA TRP A 47 6.14 13.13 1.65
C TRP A 47 6.04 11.79 2.38
N LEU A 48 5.34 10.86 1.77
CA LEU A 48 5.20 9.50 2.28
C LEU A 48 6.40 8.68 1.83
N LYS A 49 6.86 7.79 2.72
CA LYS A 49 7.93 6.83 2.43
C LYS A 49 7.39 5.43 2.64
N LEU A 50 7.84 4.52 1.80
CA LEU A 50 7.64 3.10 1.98
C LEU A 50 8.29 2.65 3.27
N SER A 51 7.64 1.71 3.96
CA SER A 51 8.32 1.02 5.05
C SER A 51 9.32 0.00 4.49
N SER A 52 10.37 -0.29 5.26
CA SER A 52 11.28 -1.40 4.98
C SER A 52 10.52 -2.72 4.81
N ASP A 53 9.53 -2.94 5.67
CA ASP A 53 8.78 -4.19 5.74
C ASP A 53 7.92 -4.37 4.49
N ALA A 54 7.33 -3.30 3.96
CA ALA A 54 6.59 -3.31 2.70
C ALA A 54 7.51 -3.67 1.51
N GLU A 55 8.69 -3.04 1.44
CA GLU A 55 9.67 -3.33 0.39
C GLU A 55 10.18 -4.77 0.46
N GLU A 56 10.48 -5.26 1.66
CA GLU A 56 10.94 -6.63 1.88
C GLU A 56 9.84 -7.64 1.57
N THR A 57 8.59 -7.39 1.99
CA THR A 57 7.44 -8.26 1.70
C THR A 57 7.22 -8.35 0.20
N TRP A 58 7.28 -7.24 -0.52
CA TRP A 58 7.17 -7.24 -1.99
C TRP A 58 8.30 -8.02 -2.64
N ARG A 59 9.55 -7.87 -2.16
CA ARG A 59 10.70 -8.63 -2.70
C ARG A 59 10.53 -10.12 -2.51
N GLU A 60 10.08 -10.57 -1.34
CA GLU A 60 9.83 -11.98 -1.08
C GLU A 60 8.67 -12.51 -1.94
N LEU A 61 7.59 -11.74 -2.06
CA LEU A 61 6.46 -12.11 -2.90
C LEU A 61 6.85 -12.19 -4.37
N TYR A 62 7.64 -11.24 -4.87
CA TYR A 62 8.21 -11.26 -6.21
C TYR A 62 9.07 -12.52 -6.43
N ARG A 63 9.89 -12.94 -5.45
CA ARG A 63 10.67 -14.19 -5.55
C ARG A 63 9.79 -15.43 -5.62
N LEU A 64 8.71 -15.49 -4.84
CA LEU A 64 7.75 -16.59 -4.87
C LEU A 64 7.07 -16.69 -6.24
N VAL A 65 6.55 -15.57 -6.74
CA VAL A 65 5.93 -15.47 -8.06
C VAL A 65 6.91 -15.92 -9.16
N ARG A 66 8.15 -15.44 -9.15
CA ARG A 66 9.18 -15.77 -10.16
C ARG A 66 9.63 -17.24 -10.14
N ARG A 67 9.42 -17.96 -9.03
CA ARG A 67 9.68 -19.40 -8.91
C ARG A 67 8.47 -20.27 -9.24
N SER A 68 7.32 -19.64 -9.44
CA SER A 68 6.08 -20.34 -9.79
C SER A 68 5.98 -20.57 -11.30
N ALA A 69 4.98 -21.34 -11.71
CA ALA A 69 4.60 -21.51 -13.12
C ALA A 69 3.60 -20.45 -13.61
N CYS A 70 3.38 -19.38 -12.84
CA CYS A 70 2.47 -18.30 -13.23
C CYS A 70 3.11 -17.41 -14.30
N GLU A 71 2.28 -16.88 -15.19
CA GLU A 71 2.70 -15.86 -16.12
C GLU A 71 2.64 -14.47 -15.47
N THR A 72 3.59 -13.59 -15.84
CA THR A 72 3.69 -12.25 -15.23
C THR A 72 4.15 -11.19 -16.20
N TRP A 73 3.62 -9.97 -16.06
CA TRP A 73 4.11 -8.78 -16.74
C TRP A 73 3.89 -7.52 -15.88
N PHE A 74 4.64 -6.46 -16.18
CA PHE A 74 4.46 -5.15 -15.54
C PHE A 74 3.57 -4.28 -16.41
N ASP A 75 2.53 -3.70 -15.81
CA ASP A 75 1.69 -2.73 -16.51
C ASP A 75 2.34 -1.34 -16.61
N SER A 76 1.66 -0.42 -17.30
CA SER A 76 2.15 0.96 -17.49
C SER A 76 2.28 1.73 -16.18
N ASP A 77 1.56 1.31 -15.15
CA ASP A 77 1.56 1.93 -13.83
C ASP A 77 2.60 1.28 -12.90
N GLY A 78 3.33 0.27 -13.39
CA GLY A 78 4.39 -0.43 -12.68
C GLY A 78 3.89 -1.54 -11.75
N ALA A 79 2.61 -1.92 -11.82
CA ALA A 79 2.10 -3.06 -11.08
C ALA A 79 2.52 -4.37 -11.76
N LEU A 80 3.00 -5.33 -10.97
CA LEU A 80 3.21 -6.69 -11.42
C LEU A 80 1.87 -7.42 -11.46
N ARG A 81 1.43 -7.77 -12.66
CA ARG A 81 0.22 -8.57 -12.88
C ARG A 81 0.59 -10.05 -12.94
N VAL A 82 -0.20 -10.90 -12.27
CA VAL A 82 0.04 -12.34 -12.12
C VAL A 82 -1.17 -13.11 -12.66
N TYR A 83 -0.92 -14.07 -13.55
CA TYR A 83 -1.93 -14.88 -14.23
C TYR A 83 -1.66 -16.38 -14.04
N GLY A 84 -2.64 -17.21 -14.37
CA GLY A 84 -2.46 -18.65 -14.49
C GLY A 84 -1.33 -19.02 -15.47
N ALA A 85 -0.87 -20.26 -15.41
CA ALA A 85 0.09 -20.77 -16.38
C ALA A 85 -0.54 -20.73 -17.78
N ASP A 86 0.19 -20.24 -18.77
CA ASP A 86 -0.27 -20.12 -20.17
C ASP A 86 -1.54 -19.26 -20.39
N ASP A 87 -1.97 -18.47 -19.41
CA ASP A 87 -3.20 -17.65 -19.45
C ASP A 87 -2.90 -16.13 -19.48
N LEU A 88 -1.93 -15.72 -20.30
CA LEU A 88 -1.58 -14.31 -20.50
C LEU A 88 -2.77 -13.52 -21.08
N GLY A 89 -3.44 -12.74 -20.23
CA GLY A 89 -4.60 -11.94 -20.58
C GLY A 89 -5.95 -12.60 -20.28
N GLY A 90 -5.95 -13.77 -19.62
CA GLY A 90 -7.16 -14.36 -19.06
C GLY A 90 -7.45 -13.84 -17.65
N ARG A 91 -7.72 -14.71 -16.69
CA ARG A 91 -8.12 -14.28 -15.33
C ARG A 91 -6.89 -13.80 -14.56
N GLU A 92 -6.90 -12.53 -14.17
CA GLU A 92 -5.90 -12.01 -13.24
C GLU A 92 -6.05 -12.69 -11.87
N LEU A 93 -4.99 -13.38 -11.44
CA LEU A 93 -4.94 -13.99 -10.11
C LEU A 93 -4.59 -12.96 -9.04
N ALA A 94 -3.66 -12.06 -9.36
CA ALA A 94 -3.23 -10.99 -8.46
C ALA A 94 -2.57 -9.82 -9.19
N ALA A 95 -2.62 -8.65 -8.58
CA ALA A 95 -1.78 -7.51 -8.95
C ALA A 95 -1.03 -6.98 -7.72
N LEU A 96 0.27 -6.75 -7.89
CA LEU A 96 1.19 -6.30 -6.83
C LEU A 96 1.80 -4.97 -7.22
N TRP A 97 1.66 -3.95 -6.38
CA TRP A 97 2.35 -2.68 -6.59
C TRP A 97 2.80 -2.06 -5.27
N ILE A 98 3.79 -1.19 -5.38
CA ILE A 98 4.33 -0.44 -4.27
C ILE A 98 4.01 1.03 -4.53
N ALA A 99 3.28 1.65 -3.62
CA ALA A 99 3.05 3.09 -3.64
C ALA A 99 3.09 3.62 -2.20
N PRO A 100 3.75 4.75 -1.92
CA PRO A 100 3.74 5.34 -0.60
C PRO A 100 2.38 6.03 -0.37
N GLU A 101 1.34 5.25 -0.10
CA GLU A 101 -0.01 5.76 0.23
C GLU A 101 -0.42 5.35 1.63
N HIS A 102 -1.26 6.17 2.27
CA HIS A 102 -1.74 5.92 3.64
C HIS A 102 -3.16 5.33 3.59
N GLY A 103 -3.28 4.05 3.94
CA GLY A 103 -4.55 3.34 4.10
C GLY A 103 -4.39 2.16 5.06
N TYR A 104 -5.34 1.98 5.99
CA TYR A 104 -5.34 0.88 6.98
C TYR A 104 -5.44 -0.53 6.34
N GLU A 105 -5.73 -0.59 5.04
CA GLU A 105 -5.93 -1.83 4.30
C GLU A 105 -4.69 -2.24 3.47
N GLU A 106 -3.64 -1.40 3.38
CA GLU A 106 -2.48 -1.58 2.46
C GLU A 106 -1.14 -1.46 3.20
N ALA A 107 -0.24 -2.44 3.05
CA ALA A 107 0.81 -2.73 4.03
C ALA A 107 1.89 -1.67 3.95
N ALA A 108 1.72 -0.55 4.65
CA ALA A 108 2.65 0.57 4.70
C ALA A 108 3.29 0.88 3.33
N GLY A 109 2.45 0.85 2.29
CA GLY A 109 2.78 1.10 0.89
C GLY A 109 2.96 -0.12 -0.04
N LEU A 110 2.75 -1.35 0.43
CA LEU A 110 2.55 -2.53 -0.42
C LEU A 110 1.05 -2.75 -0.64
N HIS A 111 0.63 -2.72 -1.89
CA HIS A 111 -0.73 -2.96 -2.31
C HIS A 111 -0.80 -4.28 -3.07
N VAL A 112 -1.75 -5.11 -2.67
CA VAL A 112 -1.97 -6.43 -3.28
C VAL A 112 -3.45 -6.61 -3.50
N THR A 113 -3.82 -6.97 -4.72
CA THR A 113 -5.14 -7.51 -5.03
C THR A 113 -5.01 -8.99 -5.36
N VAL A 114 -5.98 -9.78 -4.92
CA VAL A 114 -6.11 -11.20 -5.27
C VAL A 114 -7.54 -11.41 -5.74
N ASP A 115 -7.69 -11.97 -6.94
CA ASP A 115 -9.00 -12.16 -7.60
C ASP A 115 -9.82 -10.84 -7.68
N GLY A 116 -9.16 -9.74 -7.98
CA GLY A 116 -9.75 -8.40 -8.07
C GLY A 116 -10.13 -7.74 -6.73
N GLY A 117 -9.96 -8.43 -5.60
CA GLY A 117 -10.21 -7.88 -4.26
C GLY A 117 -8.92 -7.45 -3.55
N PRO A 118 -8.89 -6.30 -2.85
CA PRO A 118 -7.72 -5.89 -2.07
C PRO A 118 -7.47 -6.89 -0.93
N VAL A 119 -6.20 -7.13 -0.62
CA VAL A 119 -5.80 -7.98 0.50
C VAL A 119 -5.53 -7.09 1.73
N PRO A 120 -6.39 -7.12 2.76
CA PRO A 120 -6.30 -6.19 3.88
C PRO A 120 -5.08 -6.48 4.76
N VAL A 121 -4.34 -5.42 5.09
CA VAL A 121 -3.18 -5.42 5.99
C VAL A 121 -3.42 -6.02 7.34
N SER A 122 -4.63 -5.84 7.88
CA SER A 122 -4.97 -6.33 9.22
C SER A 122 -4.71 -7.83 9.38
N VAL A 123 -4.71 -8.59 8.27
CA VAL A 123 -4.38 -10.03 8.26
C VAL A 123 -2.91 -10.29 8.57
N TYR A 124 -2.01 -9.39 8.16
CA TYR A 124 -0.55 -9.58 8.22
C TYR A 124 0.16 -8.58 9.11
N ALA A 125 -0.60 -7.75 9.84
CA ALA A 125 -0.05 -6.78 10.77
C ALA A 125 0.81 -7.48 11.83
N GLY A 126 2.07 -7.03 11.97
CA GLY A 126 3.03 -7.59 12.91
C GLY A 126 3.68 -8.91 12.46
N MET A 127 3.45 -9.36 11.23
CA MET A 127 4.20 -10.48 10.64
C MET A 127 5.54 -10.00 10.09
N GLU A 128 6.55 -10.87 10.18
CA GLU A 128 7.80 -10.70 9.44
C GLU A 128 7.54 -10.68 7.93
N PRO A 129 8.29 -9.91 7.13
CA PRO A 129 8.06 -9.75 5.69
C PRO A 129 7.95 -11.07 4.91
N GLU A 130 8.79 -12.06 5.23
CA GLU A 130 8.74 -13.39 4.60
C GLU A 130 7.44 -14.14 4.92
N ALA A 131 6.95 -14.04 6.16
CA ALA A 131 5.71 -14.69 6.58
C ALA A 131 4.49 -14.04 5.93
N ALA A 132 4.47 -12.69 5.86
CA ALA A 132 3.44 -11.95 5.15
C ALA A 132 3.40 -12.33 3.66
N ALA A 133 4.57 -12.37 3.00
CA ALA A 133 4.67 -12.76 1.59
C ALA A 133 4.16 -14.18 1.32
N LYS A 134 4.52 -15.15 2.17
CA LYS A 134 4.01 -16.53 2.06
C LYS A 134 2.49 -16.59 2.23
N ALA A 135 1.94 -15.89 3.21
CA ALA A 135 0.50 -15.91 3.46
C ALA A 135 -0.31 -15.21 2.36
N ILE A 136 0.25 -14.20 1.69
CA ILE A 136 -0.32 -13.62 0.47
C ILE A 136 -0.25 -14.64 -0.68
N TRP A 137 0.90 -15.26 -0.88
CA TRP A 137 1.11 -16.24 -1.95
C TRP A 137 0.18 -17.45 -1.84
N GLU A 138 -0.05 -17.97 -0.62
CA GLU A 138 -0.99 -19.06 -0.38
C GLU A 138 -2.42 -18.73 -0.83
N ARG A 139 -2.84 -17.46 -0.71
CA ARG A 139 -4.15 -17.01 -1.23
C ARG A 139 -4.17 -17.04 -2.75
N ILE A 140 -3.12 -16.54 -3.39
CA ILE A 140 -2.97 -16.57 -4.86
C ILE A 140 -3.01 -18.02 -5.37
N GLU A 141 -2.26 -18.93 -4.73
CA GLU A 141 -2.27 -20.34 -5.08
C GLU A 141 -3.63 -21.00 -4.85
N ALA A 142 -4.35 -20.63 -3.79
CA ALA A 142 -5.67 -21.17 -3.51
C ALA A 142 -6.69 -20.78 -4.59
N ILE A 143 -6.57 -19.61 -5.21
CA ILE A 143 -7.39 -19.22 -6.37
C ILE A 143 -6.96 -20.02 -7.60
N ARG A 144 -5.67 -20.05 -7.90
CA ARG A 144 -5.12 -20.81 -9.03
C ARG A 144 -5.53 -22.29 -9.01
N ARG A 145 -5.47 -22.96 -7.86
CA ARG A 145 -5.85 -24.39 -7.72
C ARG A 145 -7.35 -24.65 -7.93
N LYS A 146 -8.19 -23.61 -7.84
CA LYS A 146 -9.64 -23.71 -8.13
C LYS A 146 -9.94 -23.53 -9.61
N GLU A 147 -8.96 -23.19 -10.45
CA GLU A 147 -9.13 -23.20 -11.89
C GLU A 147 -9.29 -24.66 -12.36
N PRO A 148 -10.42 -25.00 -13.01
CA PRO A 148 -10.54 -26.30 -13.65
C PRO A 148 -9.46 -26.40 -14.72
N GLY A 149 -8.61 -27.43 -14.64
CA GLY A 149 -7.53 -27.64 -15.60
C GLY A 149 -8.04 -27.63 -17.04
N GLN A 150 -7.37 -26.84 -17.88
CA GLN A 150 -7.26 -27.14 -19.30
C GLN A 150 -6.40 -28.38 -19.51
#